data_AF-A0A389MQG0-F1
#
_entry.id   AF-A0A389MQG0-F1
#
_cell.length_a   1.000
_cell.length_b   1.000
_cell.length_c   1.000
_cell.angle_alpha   90.00
_cell.angle_beta   90.00
_cell.angle_gamma   90.00
#
_symmetry.space_group_name_H-M   'P 1'
#
loop_
_entity.id
_entity.type
_entity.pdbx_description
1 polymer ?
#
loop_
_entity_poly.entity_id
_entity_poly.type
_entity_poly.pdbx_seq_one_letter_code
_entity_poly.pdbx_strand_id
1 'polypeptide(L)' 'MLNDLAAKNPQQLNWRTSIVDLLKLLDLDSSLHARQGLADELHYTGDKNDSASMNIWLHKQVIKKLEENGGKVPADLKD' A
#
# COMPACT_ATOMS: atom_id res chain seq x y z
N MET A 1 -12.28 7.08 4.58
CA MET A 1 -10.92 7.24 5.16
C MET A 1 -9.89 7.44 4.07
N LEU A 2 -9.57 6.43 3.23
CA LEU A 2 -8.54 6.61 2.18
C LEU A 2 -8.88 7.72 1.17
N ASN A 3 -10.13 7.80 0.72
CA ASN A 3 -10.59 8.90 -0.14
C ASN A 3 -10.45 10.27 0.53
N ASP A 4 -10.71 10.36 1.85
CA ASP A 4 -10.62 11.61 2.60
C ASP A 4 -9.17 12.04 2.82
N LEU A 5 -8.28 11.08 3.08
CA LEU A 5 -6.83 11.32 3.13
C LEU A 5 -6.34 11.83 1.78
N ALA A 6 -6.78 11.19 0.69
CA ALA A 6 -6.35 11.55 -0.66
C ALA A 6 -6.84 12.95 -1.06
N ALA A 7 -8.08 13.30 -0.70
CA ALA A 7 -8.64 14.63 -0.96
C ALA A 7 -7.94 15.75 -0.18
N LYS A 8 -7.35 15.43 0.97
CA LYS A 8 -6.60 16.38 1.81
C LYS A 8 -5.10 16.41 1.51
N ASN A 9 -4.59 15.44 0.75
CA ASN A 9 -3.18 15.38 0.41
C ASN A 9 -2.87 16.42 -0.68
N PRO A 10 -1.87 17.29 -0.49
CA PRO A 10 -1.49 18.28 -1.51
C PRO A 10 -0.86 17.65 -2.76
N GLN A 11 -0.41 16.40 -2.67
CA GLN A 11 0.18 15.66 -3.79
C GLN A 11 -0.89 14.83 -4.51
N GLN A 12 -0.82 14.81 -5.85
CA GLN A 12 -1.63 13.89 -6.65
C GLN A 12 -0.99 12.50 -6.62
N LEU A 13 -1.50 11.63 -5.75
CA LEU A 13 -0.97 10.29 -5.51
C LEU A 13 -1.77 9.22 -6.26
N ASN A 14 -1.09 8.27 -6.90
CA ASN A 14 -1.70 7.11 -7.58
C ASN A 14 -1.89 5.91 -6.61
N TRP A 15 -2.33 6.19 -5.39
CA TRP A 15 -2.41 5.24 -4.28
C TRP A 15 -3.35 4.04 -4.52
N ARG A 16 -4.28 4.14 -5.48
CA ARG A 16 -5.18 3.05 -5.85
C ARG A 16 -4.45 1.87 -6.50
N THR A 17 -3.28 2.09 -7.07
CA THR A 17 -2.52 1.08 -7.83
C THR A 17 -1.07 0.97 -7.41
N SER A 18 -0.49 2.03 -6.82
CA SER A 18 0.90 2.09 -6.40
C SER A 18 1.01 1.90 -4.89
N ILE A 19 1.74 0.85 -4.46
CA ILE A 19 2.11 0.67 -3.05
C ILE A 19 2.91 1.86 -2.52
N VAL A 20 3.79 2.45 -3.33
CA VAL A 20 4.62 3.60 -2.92
C VAL A 20 3.73 4.78 -2.56
N ASP A 21 2.76 5.10 -3.41
CA ASP A 21 1.87 6.23 -3.19
C ASP A 21 0.81 5.93 -2.12
N LEU A 22 0.42 4.66 -1.95
CA LEU A 22 -0.40 4.24 -0.82
C LEU A 22 0.32 4.44 0.51
N LEU A 23 1.59 4.07 0.61
CA LEU A 23 2.40 4.29 1.82
C LEU A 23 2.57 5.78 2.10
N LYS A 24 2.87 6.60 1.09
CA LYS A 24 2.91 8.07 1.25
C LYS A 24 1.57 8.65 1.71
N LEU A 25 0.46 8.15 1.17
CA LEU A 25 -0.87 8.60 1.57
C LEU A 25 -1.16 8.33 3.05
N LEU A 26 -0.62 7.22 3.56
CA LEU A 26 -0.71 6.79 4.96
C LEU A 26 0.37 7.41 5.85
N ASP A 27 1.21 8.30 5.30
CA ASP A 27 2.36 8.90 5.98
C ASP A 27 3.38 7.87 6.49
N LEU A 28 3.60 6.82 5.70
CA LEU A 28 4.56 5.73 5.96
C LEU A 28 5.77 5.83 5.03
N ASP A 29 6.89 5.23 5.45
CA ASP A 29 8.08 5.12 4.60
C ASP A 29 7.77 4.26 3.35
N SER A 30 7.89 4.89 2.19
CA SER A 30 7.65 4.28 0.88
C SER A 30 8.93 3.75 0.20
N SER A 31 10.08 3.84 0.88
CA SER A 31 11.37 3.40 0.38
C SER A 31 11.37 1.92 -0.01
N LEU A 32 12.27 1.54 -0.90
CA LEU A 32 12.43 0.12 -1.27
C LEU A 32 12.76 -0.72 -0.03
N HIS A 33 13.61 -0.22 0.87
CA HIS A 33 13.98 -0.92 2.10
C HIS A 33 12.76 -1.20 3.00
N ALA A 34 11.89 -0.20 3.22
CA ALA A 34 10.68 -0.37 4.00
C ALA A 34 9.71 -1.38 3.35
N ARG A 35 9.55 -1.32 2.02
CA ARG A 35 8.72 -2.28 1.28
C ARG A 35 9.25 -3.71 1.39
N GLN A 36 10.58 -3.89 1.32
CA GLN A 36 11.20 -5.20 1.52
C GLN A 36 10.99 -5.73 2.94
N GLY A 37 11.14 -4.88 3.96
CA GLY A 37 10.85 -5.23 5.35
C GLY A 37 9.39 -5.65 5.55
N LEU A 38 8.44 -4.89 5.00
CA LEU A 38 7.03 -5.27 5.04
C LEU A 38 6.76 -6.58 4.28
N ALA A 39 7.42 -6.81 3.15
CA ALA A 39 7.31 -8.06 2.41
C ALA A 39 7.80 -9.26 3.24
N ASP A 40 8.88 -9.07 4.01
CA ASP A 40 9.41 -10.09 4.92
C ASP A 40 8.47 -10.39 6.09
N GLU A 41 7.95 -9.35 6.74
CA GLU A 41 6.96 -9.47 7.83
C GLU A 41 5.69 -10.22 7.39
N LEU A 42 5.35 -10.12 6.10
CA LEU A 42 4.17 -10.74 5.52
C LEU A 42 4.48 -12.02 4.75
N HIS A 43 5.70 -12.54 4.90
CA HIS A 43 6.15 -13.81 4.33
C HIS A 43 6.03 -13.88 2.80
N TYR A 44 6.32 -12.79 2.10
CA TYR A 44 6.42 -12.79 0.64
C TYR A 44 7.62 -13.62 0.17
N THR A 45 7.38 -14.56 -0.74
CA THR A 45 8.40 -15.52 -1.21
C THR A 45 8.93 -15.24 -2.61
N GLY A 46 8.48 -14.15 -3.25
CA GLY A 46 8.91 -13.77 -4.59
C GLY A 46 10.14 -12.87 -4.61
N ASP A 47 10.48 -12.34 -5.79
CA ASP A 47 11.59 -11.40 -5.93
C ASP A 47 11.29 -10.06 -5.24
N LYS A 48 12.18 -9.64 -4.34
CA LYS A 48 12.07 -8.42 -3.55
C LYS A 48 12.87 -7.25 -4.11
N ASN A 49 13.57 -7.41 -5.23
CA ASN A 49 14.40 -6.37 -5.84
C ASN A 49 13.57 -5.39 -6.67
N ASP A 50 12.64 -4.68 -6.01
CA ASP A 50 11.69 -3.73 -6.62
C ASP A 50 10.87 -4.33 -7.76
N SER A 51 10.49 -5.60 -7.62
CA SER A 51 9.71 -6.28 -8.64
C SER A 51 8.27 -5.74 -8.69
N ALA A 52 7.72 -5.65 -9.90
CA ALA A 52 6.31 -5.31 -10.09
C ALA A 52 5.39 -6.26 -9.31
N SER A 53 5.72 -7.55 -9.28
CA SER A 53 4.99 -8.58 -8.54
C SER A 53 4.95 -8.31 -7.04
N MET A 54 6.08 -7.93 -6.42
CA MET A 54 6.11 -7.58 -5.00
C MET A 54 5.24 -6.35 -4.73
N ASN A 55 5.32 -5.34 -5.60
CA ASN A 55 4.60 -4.09 -5.41
C ASN A 55 3.08 -4.26 -5.49
N ILE A 56 2.60 -5.03 -6.47
CA ILE A 56 1.19 -5.38 -6.60
C ILE A 56 0.73 -6.20 -5.39
N TRP A 57 1.53 -7.19 -4.97
CA TRP A 57 1.19 -8.03 -3.84
C TRP A 57 1.12 -7.23 -2.53
N LEU A 58 2.11 -6.39 -2.25
CA LEU A 58 2.14 -5.53 -1.06
C LEU A 58 0.97 -4.56 -1.04
N HIS A 59 0.62 -3.97 -2.19
CA HIS A 59 -0.54 -3.07 -2.29
C HIS A 59 -1.81 -3.76 -1.77
N LYS A 60 -2.09 -4.98 -2.25
CA LYS A 60 -3.23 -5.78 -1.80
C LYS A 60 -3.16 -6.10 -0.30
N GLN A 61 -1.99 -6.48 0.21
CA GLN A 61 -1.84 -6.80 1.64
C GLN A 61 -2.08 -5.60 2.55
N VAL A 62 -1.57 -4.41 2.18
CA VAL A 62 -1.79 -3.18 2.96
C VAL A 62 -3.27 -2.81 2.95
N ILE A 63 -3.93 -2.88 1.78
CA ILE A 63 -5.37 -2.63 1.69
C ILE A 63 -6.15 -3.58 2.62
N LYS A 64 -5.90 -4.89 2.51
CA LYS A 64 -6.55 -5.90 3.36
C LYS A 64 -6.36 -5.63 4.86
N LYS A 65 -5.12 -5.33 5.29
CA LYS A 65 -4.85 -4.99 6.69
C LYS A 65 -5.59 -3.74 7.16
N LEU A 66 -5.73 -2.73 6.30
CA LEU A 66 -6.50 -1.54 6.66
C LEU A 66 -7.96 -1.90 6.92
N GLU A 67 -8.54 -2.79 6.13
CA GLU A 67 -9.92 -3.27 6.33
C GLU A 67 -10.07 -4.06 7.63
N GLU A 68 -9.13 -4.99 7.89
CA GLU A 68 -9.11 -5.80 9.11
C GLU A 68 -9.00 -4.95 10.38
N ASN A 69 -8.33 -3.80 10.31
CA ASN A 69 -8.20 -2.84 11.41
C ASN A 69 -9.33 -1.79 11.44
N GLY A 70 -10.42 -1.99 10.70
CA GLY A 70 -11.60 -1.11 10.70
C GLY A 70 -11.48 0.15 9.84
N GLY A 71 -10.45 0.22 8.99
CA GLY A 71 -10.27 1.28 8.01
C GLY A 71 -11.32 1.24 6.90
N LYS A 72 -11.84 2.41 6.51
CA LYS A 72 -12.76 2.53 5.37
C LYS A 72 -11.98 2.57 4.05
N VAL A 73 -11.97 1.44 3.36
CA VAL A 73 -11.40 1.26 2.02
C VAL A 73 -12.50 1.33 0.95
N PRO A 74 -12.24 1.97 -0.21
CA PRO A 74 -13.14 1.98 -1.36
C PRO A 74 -13.51 0.57 -1.84
N ALA A 75 -14.73 0.40 -2.34
CA ALA A 75 -15.21 -0.91 -2.79
C ALA A 75 -14.46 -1.46 -4.01
N ASP A 76 -13.91 -0.58 -4.86
CA ASP A 76 -13.09 -0.93 -6.02
C ASP A 76 -11.70 -1.47 -5.66
N LEU A 77 -11.29 -1.36 -4.38
CA LEU A 77 -10.02 -1.90 -3.88
C LEU A 77 -10.22 -3.13 -2.97
N LYS A 78 -11.48 -3.55 -2.79
CA LYS A 78 -11.83 -4.81 -2.13
C LYS A 78 -11.68 -5.92 -3.16
N ASP A 79 -10.48 -6.46 -3.25
CA ASP A 79 -10.23 -7.72 -3.96
C ASP A 79 -10.91 -8.91 -3.26
#